data_AF-A0A225WN06-F1
#
_entry.id   AF-A0A225WN06-F1
#
_cell.length_a   1.000
_cell.length_b   1.000
_cell.length_c   1.000
_cell.angle_alpha   90.00
_cell.angle_beta   90.00
_cell.angle_gamma   90.00
#
_symmetry.space_group_name_H-M   'P 1'
#
loop_
_entity.id
_entity.type
_entity.pdbx_description
1 polymer ?
#
loop_
_entity_poly.entity_id
_entity_poly.type
_entity_poly.pdbx_seq_one_letter_code
_entity_poly.pdbx_strand_id
1 'polypeptide(L)'
;MPNQDTYAYIYEDLGQGHYRCKRCGSERKQIANAGYSNLTGHLANKHDDFKDLYAATLSSKDLCDFGFVSEETSHCFQWMGWVVERNMPLSEVDNERTCSMTR
;
A
#
# COMPACT_ATOMS: atom_id res chain seq x y z
N MET A 1 2.86 5.64 2.99
CA MET A 1 1.74 6.50 2.58
C MET A 1 1.02 5.84 1.40
N PRO A 2 0.00 4.98 1.62
CA PRO A 2 -0.64 4.22 0.53
C PRO A 2 -2.05 4.77 0.28
N ASN A 3 -2.21 5.79 -0.58
CA ASN A 3 -3.49 6.53 -0.56
C ASN A 3 -4.08 6.91 -1.92
N GLN A 4 -3.37 6.75 -3.05
CA GLN A 4 -3.95 7.11 -4.35
C GLN A 4 -4.26 5.88 -5.20
N ASP A 5 -3.28 4.99 -5.40
CA ASP A 5 -3.45 3.83 -6.29
C ASP A 5 -4.44 2.80 -5.74
N THR A 6 -4.47 2.63 -4.42
CA THR A 6 -5.46 1.75 -3.76
C THR A 6 -6.88 2.29 -3.94
N TYR A 7 -7.06 3.61 -3.80
CA TYR A 7 -8.38 4.21 -3.95
C TYR A 7 -8.82 4.24 -5.41
N ALA A 8 -7.89 4.42 -6.35
CA ALA A 8 -8.16 4.26 -7.77
C ALA A 8 -8.58 2.83 -8.15
N TYR A 9 -8.16 1.80 -7.39
CA TYR A 9 -8.63 0.43 -7.60
C TYR A 9 -10.10 0.28 -7.21
N ILE A 10 -10.49 0.79 -6.04
CA ILE A 10 -11.80 0.57 -5.42
C ILE A 10 -12.86 1.58 -5.89
N TYR A 11 -12.41 2.79 -6.18
CA TYR A 11 -13.23 3.93 -6.58
C TYR A 11 -12.83 4.42 -7.97
N GLU A 12 -13.83 4.78 -8.74
CA GLU A 12 -13.69 5.57 -9.95
C GLU A 12 -13.76 7.05 -9.56
N ASP A 13 -12.76 7.84 -9.95
CA ASP A 13 -12.77 9.29 -9.75
C ASP A 13 -13.68 9.92 -10.81
N LEU A 14 -14.73 10.61 -10.35
CA LEU A 14 -15.68 11.34 -11.20
C LEU A 14 -15.31 12.83 -11.31
N GLY A 15 -14.17 13.24 -10.77
CA GLY A 15 -13.74 14.63 -10.66
C GLY A 15 -14.38 15.39 -9.49
N GLN A 16 -13.82 16.56 -9.18
CA GLN A 16 -14.36 17.49 -8.17
C GLN A 16 -14.52 16.87 -6.75
N GLY A 17 -13.70 15.87 -6.44
CA GLY A 17 -13.77 15.12 -5.19
C GLY A 17 -14.98 14.17 -5.12
N HIS A 18 -15.58 13.79 -6.25
CA HIS A 18 -16.62 12.76 -6.30
C HIS A 18 -16.01 11.42 -6.68
N TYR A 19 -16.38 10.38 -5.94
CA TYR A 19 -15.88 9.03 -6.13
C TYR A 19 -17.04 8.06 -6.26
N ARG A 20 -17.00 7.18 -7.25
CA ARG A 20 -17.97 6.09 -7.40
C ARG A 20 -17.36 4.78 -6.97
N CYS A 21 -17.98 4.10 -6.01
CA CYS A 21 -17.54 2.77 -5.61
C CYS A 21 -17.77 1.79 -6.77
N LYS A 22 -16.73 1.10 -7.24
CA LYS A 22 -16.85 0.13 -8.34
C LYS A 22 -17.60 -1.15 -7.96
N ARG A 23 -17.74 -1.44 -6.65
CA ARG A 23 -18.42 -2.64 -6.13
C ARG A 23 -19.93 -2.47 -6.02
N CYS A 24 -20.39 -1.35 -5.47
CA CYS A 24 -21.81 -1.10 -5.25
C CYS A 24 -22.39 0.05 -6.08
N GLY A 25 -21.57 0.72 -6.91
CA GLY A 25 -21.99 1.86 -7.74
C GLY A 25 -22.32 3.14 -6.95
N SER A 26 -22.20 3.12 -5.63
CA SER A 26 -22.54 4.28 -4.79
C SER A 26 -21.57 5.43 -5.03
N GLU A 27 -22.11 6.61 -5.31
CA GLU A 27 -21.35 7.85 -5.40
C GLU A 27 -21.16 8.47 -4.01
N ARG A 28 -19.95 8.96 -3.75
CA ARG A 28 -19.54 9.55 -2.49
C ARG A 28 -18.70 10.78 -2.77
N LYS A 29 -19.15 11.91 -2.24
CA LYS A 29 -18.35 13.13 -2.23
C LYS A 29 -17.32 13.05 -1.10
N GLN A 30 -16.05 13.22 -1.45
CA GLN A 30 -14.97 13.41 -0.50
C GLN A 30 -15.22 14.71 0.27
N ILE A 31 -15.18 14.61 1.59
CA ILE A 31 -15.37 15.75 2.46
C ILE A 31 -14.05 16.53 2.48
N ALA A 32 -14.11 17.83 2.15
CA ALA A 32 -12.95 18.71 2.22
C ALA A 32 -12.35 18.68 3.64
N ASN A 33 -11.02 18.59 3.75
CA ASN A 33 -10.26 18.49 5.00
C ASN A 33 -10.39 17.19 5.83
N ALA A 34 -11.20 16.20 5.39
CA ALA A 34 -11.31 14.90 6.08
C ALA A 34 -10.41 13.79 5.47
N GLY A 35 -9.68 14.10 4.40
CA GLY A 35 -8.91 13.12 3.63
C GLY A 35 -9.83 12.05 3.03
N TYR A 36 -9.47 10.77 3.16
CA TYR A 36 -10.21 9.64 2.61
C TYR A 36 -11.08 8.89 3.64
N SER A 37 -11.14 9.39 4.88
CA SER A 37 -11.80 8.73 6.01
C SER A 37 -13.26 8.36 5.75
N ASN A 38 -13.99 9.19 5.00
CA ASN A 38 -15.38 8.94 4.63
C ASN A 38 -15.53 7.81 3.58
N LEU A 39 -14.57 7.68 2.67
CA LEU A 39 -14.51 6.60 1.68
C LEU A 39 -14.10 5.28 2.36
N THR A 40 -13.14 5.33 3.28
CA THR A 40 -12.78 4.17 4.12
C THR A 40 -13.94 3.73 5.00
N GLY A 41 -14.67 4.69 5.59
CA GLY A 41 -15.87 4.43 6.39
C GLY A 41 -17.00 3.79 5.58
N HIS A 42 -17.18 4.17 4.31
CA HIS A 42 -18.11 3.48 3.43
C HIS A 42 -17.73 2.01 3.24
N LEU A 43 -16.47 1.73 2.95
CA LEU A 43 -15.98 0.37 2.75
C LEU A 43 -16.17 -0.47 4.02
N ALA A 44 -15.78 0.06 5.18
CA ALA A 44 -15.93 -0.64 6.46
C ALA A 44 -17.39 -0.95 6.84
N ASN A 45 -18.38 -0.19 6.35
CA ASN A 45 -19.80 -0.39 6.67
C ASN A 45 -20.56 -1.21 5.62
N LYS A 46 -20.08 -1.28 4.38
CA LYS A 46 -20.81 -1.89 3.25
C LYS A 46 -20.09 -3.08 2.62
N HIS A 47 -18.80 -3.21 2.87
CA HIS A 47 -17.91 -4.19 2.25
C HIS A 47 -16.98 -4.77 3.32
N ASP A 48 -17.47 -5.73 4.12
CA ASP A 48 -16.68 -6.39 5.17
C ASP A 48 -15.42 -7.09 4.60
N ASP A 49 -15.50 -7.54 3.35
CA ASP A 49 -14.41 -8.17 2.57
C ASP A 49 -13.33 -7.18 2.11
N PHE A 50 -13.55 -5.87 2.28
CA PHE A 50 -12.62 -4.86 1.81
C PHE A 50 -11.22 -5.00 2.43
N LYS A 51 -11.13 -5.42 3.70
CA LYS A 51 -9.84 -5.60 4.38
C LYS A 51 -9.01 -6.70 3.74
N ASP A 52 -9.65 -7.82 3.39
CA ASP A 52 -9.01 -8.94 2.73
C ASP A 52 -8.60 -8.57 1.31
N LEU A 53 -9.45 -7.81 0.60
CA LEU A 53 -9.13 -7.27 -0.71
C LEU A 53 -7.91 -6.34 -0.64
N TYR A 54 -7.86 -5.46 0.36
CA TYR A 54 -6.73 -4.54 0.59
C TYR A 54 -5.45 -5.32 0.89
N ALA A 55 -5.52 -6.33 1.77
CA ALA A 55 -4.40 -7.21 2.08
C ALA A 55 -3.91 -7.98 0.85
N ALA A 56 -4.82 -8.51 0.03
CA ALA A 56 -4.47 -9.17 -1.23
C ALA A 56 -3.82 -8.20 -2.22
N THR A 57 -4.31 -6.96 -2.30
CA THR A 57 -3.74 -5.92 -3.19
C THR A 57 -2.33 -5.52 -2.76
N LEU A 58 -2.04 -5.51 -1.45
CA LEU A 58 -0.69 -5.29 -0.92
C LEU A 58 0.22 -6.50 -1.10
N SER A 59 -0.32 -7.71 -0.96
CA SER A 59 0.44 -8.96 -1.10
C SER A 59 0.86 -9.26 -2.54
N SER A 60 0.16 -8.71 -3.53
CA SER A 60 0.42 -8.96 -4.95
C SER A 60 1.26 -7.88 -5.65
N LYS A 61 1.70 -6.85 -4.92
CA LYS A 61 2.51 -5.77 -5.50
C LYS A 61 3.99 -5.92 -5.16
N ASP A 62 4.81 -6.02 -6.19
CA ASP A 62 6.27 -5.92 -6.07
C ASP A 62 6.67 -4.43 -5.98
N LEU A 63 7.87 -4.11 -5.48
CA LEU A 63 8.32 -2.72 -5.35
C LEU A 63 8.31 -1.98 -6.70
N CYS A 64 8.57 -2.73 -7.77
CA CYS A 64 8.54 -2.25 -9.14
C CYS A 64 7.16 -1.72 -9.58
N ASP A 65 6.07 -2.14 -8.93
CA ASP A 65 4.71 -1.70 -9.25
C ASP A 65 4.41 -0.28 -8.76
N PHE A 66 5.29 0.33 -7.95
CA PHE A 66 5.17 1.70 -7.46
C PHE A 66 5.85 2.75 -8.35
N GLY A 67 6.42 2.33 -9.50
CA GLY A 67 7.05 3.23 -10.47
C GLY A 67 8.58 3.25 -10.35
N PHE A 68 9.20 4.42 -10.52
CA PHE A 68 10.65 4.54 -10.49
C PHE A 68 11.17 4.44 -9.05
N VAL A 69 11.76 3.29 -8.73
CA VAL A 69 12.39 3.00 -7.44
C VAL A 69 13.89 3.24 -7.57
N SER A 70 14.49 4.01 -6.66
CA SER A 70 15.95 4.14 -6.62
C SER A 70 16.60 2.82 -6.21
N GLU A 71 17.82 2.55 -6.68
CA GLU A 71 18.57 1.35 -6.31
C GLU A 71 18.69 1.19 -4.79
N GLU A 72 18.92 2.30 -4.07
CA GLU A 72 18.93 2.36 -2.60
C GLU A 72 17.60 1.88 -1.99
N THR A 73 16.46 2.35 -2.53
CA THR A 73 15.13 1.96 -2.03
C THR A 73 14.85 0.48 -2.30
N SER A 74 15.30 -0.03 -3.45
CA SER A 74 15.20 -1.45 -3.81
C SER A 74 16.00 -2.32 -2.85
N HIS A 75 17.27 -1.97 -2.59
CA HIS A 75 18.10 -2.68 -1.64
C HIS A 75 17.51 -2.67 -0.22
N CYS A 76 17.06 -1.52 0.28
CA CYS A 76 16.40 -1.46 1.59
C CYS A 76 15.18 -2.39 1.67
N PHE A 77 14.35 -2.45 0.62
CA PHE A 77 13.20 -3.34 0.60
C PHE A 77 13.60 -4.82 0.60
N GLN A 78 14.60 -5.20 -0.20
CA GLN A 78 15.11 -6.57 -0.24
C GLN A 78 15.68 -6.99 1.12
N TRP A 79 16.41 -6.11 1.80
CA TRP A 79 16.91 -6.36 3.16
C TRP A 79 15.78 -6.58 4.16
N MET A 80 14.72 -5.75 4.11
CA MET A 80 13.54 -5.93 4.96
C MET A 80 12.85 -7.26 4.69
N GLY A 81 12.69 -7.65 3.42
CA GLY A 81 12.13 -8.96 3.04
C GLY A 81 12.96 -10.12 3.60
N TRP A 82 14.28 -10.07 3.41
CA TRP A 82 15.21 -11.10 3.92
C TRP A 82 15.15 -11.27 5.43
N VAL A 83 15.08 -10.17 6.18
CA VAL A 83 14.96 -10.19 7.65
C VAL A 83 13.67 -10.87 8.08
N VAL A 84 12.55 -10.53 7.45
CA VAL A 84 11.22 -11.06 7.78
C VAL A 84 11.10 -12.54 7.38
N GLU A 85 11.47 -12.90 6.16
CA GLU A 85 11.35 -14.27 5.63
C GLU A 85 12.22 -15.27 6.40
N ARG A 86 13.41 -14.84 6.84
CA ARG A 86 14.34 -15.71 7.57
C ARG A 86 14.26 -15.55 9.08
N ASN A 87 13.33 -14.72 9.58
CA ASN A 87 13.15 -14.39 11.00
C ASN A 87 14.48 -14.00 11.67
N MET A 88 15.27 -13.18 10.98
CA MET A 88 16.58 -12.72 11.44
C MET A 88 16.42 -11.53 12.39
N PRO A 89 17.32 -11.36 13.37
CA PRO A 89 17.30 -10.18 14.21
C PRO A 89 17.74 -8.95 13.39
N LEU A 90 17.10 -7.80 13.64
CA LEU A 90 17.42 -6.54 12.96
C LEU A 90 18.88 -6.12 13.11
N SER A 91 19.57 -6.58 14.16
CA SER A 91 21.00 -6.36 14.37
C SER A 91 21.89 -6.94 13.25
N GLU A 92 21.39 -7.85 12.44
CA GLU A 92 22.13 -8.43 11.31
C GLU A 92 22.22 -7.49 10.11
N VAL A 93 21.34 -6.48 10.02
CA VAL A 93 21.41 -5.44 8.99
C VAL A 93 22.59 -4.50 9.26
N ASP A 94 22.84 -4.19 10.53
CA ASP A 94 23.98 -3.36 10.98
C ASP A 94 25.27 -4.18 11.18
N ASN A 95 25.22 -5.49 10.97
CA ASN A 95 26.39 -6.36 11.12
C ASN A 95 27.39 -6.04 10.00
N GLU A 96 28.56 -5.56 10.39
CA GLU A 96 29.65 -5.17 9.50
C GLU A 96 30.04 -6.30 8.52
N ARG A 97 29.96 -7.55 8.97
CA ARG A 97 30.24 -8.72 8.13
C ARG A 97 29.19 -8.89 7.03
N THR A 98 27.91 -8.68 7.36
CA THR A 98 26.77 -8.79 6.44
C THR A 98 26.78 -7.64 5.44
N CYS A 99 27.05 -6.42 5.90
CA CYS A 99 27.21 -5.24 5.06
C CYS A 99 28.42 -5.34 4.10
N SER A 100 29.51 -6.00 4.53
CA SER A 100 30.69 -6.19 3.68
C SER A 100 30.47 -7.14 2.49
N MET A 101 29.45 -7.99 2.54
CA MET A 101 29.12 -8.96 1.48
C MET A 101 28.35 -8.33 0.30
N THR A 102 27.89 -7.08 0.45
CA THR A 102 27.06 -6.35 -0.53
C THR A 102 27.85 -5.34 -1.37
N ARG A 103 29.19 -5.42 -1.36
CA ARG A 103 30.08 -4.50 -2.10
C ARG A 103 30.35 -4.94 -3.53
#